data_AF-A0A519ERT4-F1
#
_entry.id   AF-A0A519ERT4-F1
#
_cell.length_a   1.000
_cell.length_b   1.000
_cell.length_c   1.000
_cell.angle_alpha   90.00
_cell.angle_beta   90.00
_cell.angle_gamma   90.00
#
_symmetry.space_group_name_H-M   'P 1'
#
loop_
_entity.id
_entity.type
_entity.pdbx_description
1 polymer ?
#
loop_
_entity_poly.entity_id
_entity_poly.type
_entity_poly.pdbx_seq_one_letter_code
_entity_poly.pdbx_strand_id
1 'polypeptide(L)'
;TMDLVGNDRSGIVRDVTRVLTEQGVNLEHLVTSVEPAPMSSETLFRAHAELGLPMDLSLDVLQQRLETLADDLMVELHLPTDESSM
;
A
#
# COMPACT_ATOMS: atom_id res chain seq x y z
N THR A 1 -3.04 5.71 -6.83
CA THR A 1 -2.87 4.28 -6.53
C THR A 1 -1.77 4.10 -5.50
N MET A 2 -1.70 2.93 -4.88
CA MET A 2 -0.70 2.56 -3.90
C MET A 2 -0.11 1.20 -4.26
N ASP A 3 1.21 1.10 -4.18
CA ASP A 3 1.96 -0.13 -4.30
C ASP A 3 2.71 -0.38 -2.99
N LEU A 4 2.68 -1.62 -2.54
CA LEU A 4 3.26 -2.02 -1.27
C LEU A 4 4.01 -3.33 -1.47
N VAL A 5 5.27 -3.35 -1.01
CA VAL A 5 6.16 -4.49 -1.11
C VAL A 5 6.84 -4.70 0.23
N GLY A 6 6.83 -5.93 0.73
CA GLY A 6 7.56 -6.26 1.96
C GLY A 6 7.62 -7.76 2.18
N ASN A 7 8.22 -8.16 3.30
CA ASN A 7 8.26 -9.56 3.70
C ASN A 7 6.85 -10.06 4.05
N ASP A 8 6.50 -11.24 3.55
CA ASP A 8 5.18 -11.83 3.83
C ASP A 8 5.05 -12.17 5.32
N ARG A 9 3.94 -11.71 5.92
CA ARG A 9 3.60 -12.01 7.31
C ARG A 9 2.09 -12.11 7.50
N SER A 10 1.68 -13.04 8.36
CA SER A 10 0.28 -13.19 8.73
C SER A 10 -0.29 -11.88 9.28
N GLY A 11 -1.40 -11.42 8.71
CA GLY A 11 -2.11 -10.22 9.17
C GLY A 11 -1.70 -8.91 8.51
N ILE A 12 -0.73 -8.90 7.59
CA ILE A 12 -0.31 -7.68 6.88
C ILE A 12 -1.47 -6.99 6.17
N VAL A 13 -2.30 -7.73 5.44
CA VAL A 13 -3.50 -7.20 4.76
C VAL A 13 -4.43 -6.52 5.76
N ARG A 14 -4.71 -7.18 6.90
CA ARG A 14 -5.59 -6.64 7.95
C ARG A 14 -5.02 -5.35 8.55
N ASP A 15 -3.71 -5.29 8.76
CA ASP A 15 -3.04 -4.13 9.32
C ASP A 15 -3.06 -2.94 8.35
N VAL A 16 -2.81 -3.19 7.06
CA VAL A 16 -2.90 -2.18 5.99
C VAL A 16 -4.33 -1.64 5.87
N THR A 17 -5.32 -2.51 5.72
CA THR A 17 -6.73 -2.09 5.60
C THR A 17 -7.21 -1.31 6.83
N ARG A 18 -6.72 -1.69 8.03
CA ARG A 18 -7.04 -0.95 9.26
C ARG A 18 -6.50 0.48 9.23
N VAL A 19 -5.23 0.66 8.85
CA VAL A 19 -4.63 2.02 8.74
C VAL A 19 -5.38 2.87 7.72
N LEU A 20 -5.69 2.31 6.55
CA LEU A 20 -6.47 3.01 5.53
C LEU A 20 -7.84 3.47 6.09
N THR A 21 -8.54 2.58 6.77
CA THR A 21 -9.85 2.88 7.38
C THR A 21 -9.74 3.94 8.48
N GLU A 22 -8.72 3.86 9.35
CA GLU A 22 -8.47 4.82 10.43
C GLU A 22 -8.13 6.23 9.91
N GLN A 23 -7.52 6.33 8.73
CA GLN A 23 -7.24 7.61 8.07
C GLN A 23 -8.43 8.11 7.22
N GLY A 24 -9.57 7.41 7.20
CA GLY A 24 -10.72 7.78 6.38
C GLY A 24 -10.50 7.59 4.88
N VAL A 25 -9.50 6.79 4.49
CA VAL A 25 -9.22 6.47 3.09
C VAL A 25 -10.21 5.42 2.61
N ASN A 26 -10.84 5.69 1.47
CA ASN A 26 -11.68 4.73 0.78
C ASN A 26 -10.81 3.76 -0.01
N LEU A 27 -11.02 2.45 0.17
CA LEU A 27 -10.34 1.40 -0.60
C LEU A 27 -11.28 0.95 -1.73
N GLU A 28 -10.99 1.38 -2.96
CA GLU A 28 -11.81 1.08 -4.13
C GLU A 28 -11.50 -0.31 -4.68
N HIS A 29 -10.21 -0.63 -4.76
CA HIS A 29 -9.74 -1.91 -5.27
C HIS A 29 -8.45 -2.31 -4.56
N LEU A 30 -8.30 -3.61 -4.28
CA LEU A 30 -7.10 -4.17 -3.65
C LEU A 30 -6.78 -5.51 -4.30
N VAL A 31 -5.58 -5.61 -4.85
CA VAL A 31 -5.01 -6.85 -5.38
C VAL A 31 -3.76 -7.17 -4.58
N THR A 32 -3.67 -8.41 -4.09
CA THR A 32 -2.51 -8.87 -3.31
C THR A 32 -1.93 -10.14 -3.93
N SER A 33 -0.61 -10.23 -4.02
CA SER A 33 0.11 -11.43 -4.41
C SER A 33 1.21 -11.76 -3.42
N VAL A 34 1.55 -13.05 -3.33
CA VAL A 34 2.72 -13.53 -2.58
C VAL A 34 3.61 -14.23 -3.59
N GLU A 35 4.84 -13.74 -3.72
CA GLU A 35 5.78 -14.19 -4.75
C GLU A 35 7.15 -14.49 -4.14
N PRO A 36 7.89 -15.49 -4.65
CA PRO A 36 9.25 -15.74 -4.19
C PRO A 36 10.18 -14.55 -4.47
N ALA A 37 11.03 -14.20 -3.51
CA ALA A 37 12.06 -13.19 -3.73
C ALA A 37 13.06 -13.67 -4.80
N PRO A 38 13.49 -12.83 -5.76
CA PRO A 38 14.31 -13.26 -6.91
C PRO A 38 15.65 -13.91 -6.56
N MET A 39 16.17 -13.66 -5.35
CA MET A 39 17.49 -14.12 -4.90
C MET A 39 17.46 -14.69 -3.46
N SER A 40 16.28 -14.97 -2.89
CA SER A 40 16.12 -15.49 -1.53
C SER A 40 15.08 -16.62 -1.47
N SER A 41 15.15 -17.44 -0.43
CA SER A 41 14.12 -18.44 -0.09
C SER A 41 12.89 -17.84 0.60
N GLU A 42 12.89 -16.53 0.83
CA GLU A 42 11.78 -15.80 1.45
C GLU A 42 10.72 -15.40 0.43
N THR A 43 9.48 -15.27 0.90
CA THR A 43 8.33 -14.82 0.11
C THR A 43 8.06 -13.35 0.36
N LEU A 44 7.90 -12.60 -0.73
CA LEU A 44 7.50 -11.20 -0.70
C LEU A 44 5.99 -11.11 -0.84
N PHE A 45 5.40 -10.28 0.02
CA PHE A 45 4.06 -9.79 -0.16
C PHE A 45 4.09 -8.56 -1.06
N ARG A 46 3.24 -8.56 -2.09
CA ARG A 46 2.95 -7.38 -2.90
C ARG A 46 1.47 -7.06 -2.80
N ALA A 47 1.16 -5.77 -2.72
CA ALA A 47 -0.20 -5.27 -2.82
C ALA A 47 -0.26 -4.05 -3.73
N HIS A 48 -1.28 -4.03 -4.58
CA HIS A 48 -1.66 -2.87 -5.37
C HIS A 48 -3.07 -2.43 -4.96
N ALA A 49 -3.27 -1.15 -4.71
CA ALA A 49 -4.55 -0.61 -4.29
C ALA A 49 -4.93 0.68 -5.00
N GLU A 50 -6.23 0.79 -5.30
CA GLU A 50 -6.87 2.03 -5.74
C GLU A 50 -7.52 2.67 -4.51
N LEU A 51 -7.13 3.91 -4.23
CA LEU A 51 -7.46 4.63 -3.00
C LEU A 51 -8.18 5.94 -3.34
N GLY A 52 -9.30 6.19 -2.65
CA GLY A 52 -9.94 7.48 -2.58
C GLY A 52 -9.51 8.21 -1.31
N LEU A 53 -8.70 9.26 -1.43
CA LEU A 53 -8.23 10.03 -0.28
C LEU A 53 -9.24 11.11 0.13
N PRO A 54 -9.43 11.35 1.45
CA PRO A 54 -10.18 12.50 1.91
C PRO A 54 -9.37 13.79 1.68
N MET A 55 -10.07 14.92 1.55
CA MET A 55 -9.46 16.21 1.17
C MET A 55 -8.45 16.76 2.17
N ASP A 56 -8.49 16.28 3.41
CA ASP A 56 -7.65 16.70 4.54
C ASP A 56 -6.44 15.79 4.78
N LEU A 57 -6.29 14.71 4.01
CA LEU A 57 -5.17 13.76 4.15
C LEU A 57 -4.13 13.96 3.03
N SER A 58 -2.89 14.17 3.43
CA SER A 58 -1.74 14.22 2.50
C SER A 58 -1.13 12.84 2.29
N LEU A 59 -0.60 12.60 1.09
CA LEU A 59 0.06 11.34 0.74
C LEU A 59 1.25 11.04 1.66
N ASP A 60 2.06 12.04 2.01
CA ASP A 60 3.21 11.85 2.90
C ASP A 60 2.81 11.31 4.28
N VAL A 61 1.68 11.81 4.81
CA VAL A 61 1.13 11.35 6.10
C VAL A 61 0.68 9.91 5.97
N LEU A 62 -0.05 9.59 4.90
CA LEU A 62 -0.53 8.23 4.65
C LEU A 62 0.64 7.24 4.48
N GLN A 63 1.66 7.60 3.70
CA GLN A 63 2.85 6.80 3.48
C GLN A 63 3.55 6.51 4.80
N GLN A 64 3.84 7.55 5.59
CA GLN A 64 4.53 7.39 6.87
C GLN A 64 3.72 6.53 7.85
N ARG A 65 2.38 6.63 7.85
CA ARG A 65 1.52 5.75 8.66
C ARG A 65 1.61 4.29 8.21
N LEU A 66 1.61 4.03 6.92
CA LEU A 66 1.71 2.67 6.39
C LEU A 66 3.10 2.08 6.66
N GLU A 67 4.17 2.84 6.50
CA GLU A 67 5.55 2.40 6.81
C GLU A 67 5.73 2.06 8.29
N THR A 68 4.96 2.66 9.21
CA THR A 68 5.00 2.26 10.63
C THR A 68 4.45 0.86 10.91
N LEU A 69 3.80 0.21 9.93
CA LEU A 69 3.26 -1.14 10.08
C LEU A 69 4.34 -2.23 10.12
N ALA A 70 5.48 -2.03 9.47
CA ALA A 70 6.64 -2.90 9.59
C ALA A 70 7.91 -2.23 9.04
N ASP A 71 9.05 -2.52 9.67
CA ASP A 71 10.36 -1.97 9.26
C ASP A 71 10.79 -2.40 7.84
N ASP A 72 10.32 -3.57 7.37
CA ASP A 72 10.62 -4.12 6.04
C ASP A 72 9.53 -3.82 5.00
N LEU A 73 8.61 -2.89 5.29
CA LEU A 73 7.51 -2.53 4.39
C LEU A 73 7.86 -1.29 3.58
N MET A 74 8.02 -1.47 2.27
CA MET A 74 8.13 -0.37 1.32
C MET A 74 6.75 0.01 0.80
N VAL A 75 6.43 1.30 0.85
CA VAL A 75 5.15 1.85 0.39
C VAL A 75 5.43 2.91 -0.66
N GLU A 76 4.82 2.77 -1.83
CA GLU A 76 4.89 3.74 -2.91
C GLU A 76 3.48 4.26 -3.22
N LEU A 77 3.30 5.58 -3.16
CA LEU A 77 2.04 6.24 -3.46
C LEU A 77 2.17 7.02 -4.76
N HIS A 78 1.26 6.74 -5.68
CA HIS A 78 1.18 7.44 -6.97
C HIS A 78 -0.10 8.26 -7.02
N LEU A 79 0.04 9.55 -7.31
CA LEU A 79 -1.10 10.33 -7.77
C LEU A 79 -1.56 9.77 -9.12
N PRO A 80 -2.86 9.71 -9.39
CA PRO A 80 -3.31 9.57 -10.77
C PRO A 80 -2.77 10.77 -11.53
N THR A 81 -1.66 10.58 -12.26
CA THR A 81 -1.24 11.54 -13.25
C THR A 81 -2.38 11.58 -14.26
N ASP A 82 -3.00 12.74 -14.39
CA ASP A 82 -4.01 12.97 -15.40
C ASP A 82 -3.32 12.90 -16.77
N GLU A 83 -3.16 11.67 -17.29
CA GLU A 83 -2.79 11.41 -18.67
C GLU A 83 -4.03 11.65 -19.57
N SER A 84 -4.79 12.72 -19.31
CA SER A 84 -5.61 13.39 -20.33
C SER A 84 -4.73 14.41 -21.05
N SER A 85 -3.76 13.93 -21.81
CA SER A 85 -3.15 14.71 -22.88
C SER A 85 -2.79 13.79 -24.03
N MET A 86 -3.82 13.37 -24.76
CA MET A 86 -3.72 13.14 -26.21
C MET A 86 -5.00 13.60 -26.90
#